data_AF-A0A087K645-F1
#
_entry.id   AF-A0A087K645-F1
#
_cell.length_a   1.000
_cell.length_b   1.000
_cell.length_c   1.000
_cell.angle_alpha   90.00
_cell.angle_beta   90.00
_cell.angle_gamma   90.00
#
_symmetry.space_group_name_H-M   'P 1'
#
loop_
_entity.id
_entity.type
_entity.pdbx_description
1 polymer ?
#
loop_
_entity_poly.entity_id
_entity_poly.type
_entity_poly.pdbx_seq_one_letter_code
_entity_poly.pdbx_strand_id
1 'polypeptide(L)'
;MPRTALTPTNLGATDVADPTGTTVDSTLVTNGVVINTADPSRTVLRVTNSAGSTKKVTVRAGGKDGPAWMRTQGDTEVSVAASGTRWIGPFSEARYLQHGGKLNIDFESGFTGTVTAFKLARSL
;
A
#
# COMPACT_ATOMS: atom_id res chain seq x y z
N MET A 1 -17.19 2.31 6.40
CA MET A 1 -16.86 3.63 5.82
C MET A 1 -15.95 3.42 4.60
N PRO A 2 -15.94 4.33 3.61
CA PRO A 2 -15.12 4.17 2.42
C PRO A 2 -13.63 4.35 2.71
N ARG A 3 -12.77 3.55 2.04
CA ARG A 3 -11.32 3.70 2.05
C ARG A 3 -10.89 4.87 1.16
N THR A 4 -9.80 5.54 1.52
CA THR A 4 -9.22 6.61 0.68
C THR A 4 -8.52 5.99 -0.53
N ALA A 5 -8.86 6.44 -1.73
CA ALA A 5 -8.25 5.94 -2.95
C ALA A 5 -6.85 6.54 -3.15
N LEU A 6 -5.85 5.69 -3.37
CA LEU A 6 -4.52 6.10 -3.83
C LEU A 6 -4.39 5.86 -5.33
N THR A 7 -3.94 6.88 -6.05
CA THR A 7 -3.61 6.81 -7.47
C THR A 7 -2.12 6.55 -7.63
N PRO A 8 -1.70 5.39 -8.18
CA PRO A 8 -0.28 5.09 -8.34
C PRO A 8 0.41 6.00 -9.36
N THR A 9 1.60 6.47 -9.03
CA THR A 9 2.48 7.19 -9.96
C THR A 9 3.27 6.19 -10.81
N ASN A 10 3.27 6.36 -12.14
CA ASN A 10 4.00 5.46 -13.04
C ASN A 10 5.51 5.74 -13.01
N LEU A 11 6.31 4.75 -12.58
CA LEU A 11 7.78 4.77 -12.63
C LEU A 11 8.31 4.12 -13.92
N GLY A 12 7.77 4.54 -15.06
CA GLY A 12 8.13 3.98 -16.37
C GLY A 12 8.72 4.97 -17.36
N ALA A 13 8.78 6.26 -17.02
CA ALA A 13 9.43 7.27 -17.82
C ALA A 13 10.93 7.36 -17.45
N THR A 14 11.73 7.93 -18.35
CA THR A 14 13.17 8.17 -18.11
C THR A 14 13.43 9.17 -17.00
N ASP A 15 12.45 10.02 -16.68
CA ASP A 15 12.44 10.95 -15.56
C ASP A 15 11.03 11.06 -14.97
N VAL A 16 10.95 11.07 -13.64
CA VAL A 16 9.70 11.22 -12.89
C VAL A 16 10.01 12.02 -11.63
N ALA A 17 9.38 13.20 -11.50
CA ALA A 17 9.44 13.97 -10.27
C ALA A 17 8.82 13.19 -9.11
N ASP A 18 9.43 13.30 -7.93
CA ASP A 18 8.92 12.64 -6.73
C ASP A 18 7.53 13.19 -6.36
N PRO A 19 6.46 12.38 -6.41
CA PRO A 19 5.12 12.85 -6.10
C PRO A 19 4.97 13.13 -4.61
N THR A 20 4.24 14.20 -4.29
CA THR A 20 3.80 14.48 -2.93
C THR A 20 2.98 13.30 -2.39
N GLY A 21 3.45 12.69 -1.30
CA GLY A 21 2.75 11.57 -0.66
C GLY A 21 1.42 12.00 -0.04
N THR A 22 0.50 11.06 0.10
CA THR A 22 -0.74 11.26 0.85
C THR A 22 -0.44 11.18 2.34
N THR A 23 -0.79 12.24 3.08
CA THR A 23 -0.62 12.28 4.54
C THR A 23 -1.50 11.23 5.20
N VAL A 24 -0.90 10.43 6.09
CA VAL A 24 -1.62 9.48 6.94
C VAL A 24 -2.22 10.26 8.13
N ASP A 25 -3.52 10.50 8.06
CA ASP A 25 -4.31 11.16 9.12
C ASP A 25 -5.16 10.14 9.91
N SER A 26 -5.95 10.62 10.88
CA SER A 26 -6.84 9.78 11.68
C SER A 26 -7.88 9.02 10.84
N THR A 27 -8.27 9.57 9.69
CA THR A 27 -9.22 8.93 8.77
C THR A 27 -8.57 7.73 8.08
N LEU A 28 -7.34 7.88 7.58
CA LEU A 28 -6.58 6.81 6.94
C LEU A 28 -6.16 5.73 7.95
N VAL A 29 -5.85 6.11 9.18
CA VAL A 29 -5.59 5.14 10.26
C VAL A 29 -6.84 4.31 10.57
N THR A 30 -8.03 4.93 10.55
CA THR A 30 -9.29 4.24 10.87
C THR A 30 -9.81 3.39 9.70
N ASN A 31 -9.79 3.94 8.49
CA ASN A 31 -10.44 3.32 7.32
C ASN A 31 -9.45 2.56 6.42
N GLY A 32 -8.19 2.97 6.42
CA GLY A 32 -7.18 2.51 5.47
C GLY A 32 -7.26 3.19 4.10
N VAL A 33 -6.38 2.75 3.22
CA VAL A 33 -6.31 3.17 1.83
C VAL A 33 -6.61 2.00 0.90
N VAL A 34 -6.99 2.33 -0.34
CA VAL A 34 -7.26 1.37 -1.41
C VAL A 34 -6.62 1.83 -2.71
N ILE A 35 -6.02 0.91 -3.44
CA ILE A 35 -5.70 1.10 -4.86
C ILE A 35 -6.78 0.36 -5.65
N ASN A 36 -7.64 1.09 -6.35
CA ASN A 36 -8.85 0.52 -6.96
C ASN A 36 -8.57 -0.33 -8.20
N THR A 37 -7.52 -0.01 -8.96
CA THR A 37 -7.08 -0.73 -10.17
C THR A 37 -5.67 -1.25 -9.97
N ALA A 38 -5.50 -2.05 -8.92
CA ALA A 38 -4.20 -2.54 -8.51
C ALA A 38 -3.62 -3.52 -9.54
N ASP A 39 -2.32 -3.37 -9.78
CA ASP A 39 -1.48 -4.33 -10.50
C ASP A 39 -0.43 -4.79 -9.49
N PRO A 40 -0.77 -5.74 -8.59
CA PRO A 40 0.03 -6.01 -7.39
C PRO A 40 1.49 -6.35 -7.70
N SER A 41 1.74 -7.13 -8.76
CA SER A 41 3.09 -7.52 -9.20
C SER A 41 3.97 -6.34 -9.61
N ARG A 42 3.36 -5.18 -9.86
CA ARG A 42 4.02 -3.96 -10.30
C ARG A 42 3.74 -2.78 -9.38
N THR A 43 3.07 -3.01 -8.26
CA THR A 43 2.74 -1.97 -7.29
C THR A 43 3.78 -1.99 -6.18
N VAL A 44 4.40 -0.84 -5.91
CA VAL A 44 5.29 -0.63 -4.78
C VAL A 44 4.78 0.56 -3.97
N LEU A 45 4.76 0.41 -2.66
CA LEU A 45 4.41 1.49 -1.74
C LEU A 45 5.69 2.06 -1.15
N ARG A 46 5.81 3.39 -1.12
CA ARG A 46 6.74 4.08 -0.24
C ARG A 46 5.94 4.60 0.94
N VAL A 47 6.33 4.18 2.14
CA VAL A 47 5.73 4.63 3.38
C VAL A 47 6.79 5.27 4.26
N THR A 48 6.54 6.49 4.68
CA THR A 48 7.39 7.23 5.63
C THR A 48 6.61 7.38 6.93
N ASN A 49 7.21 6.97 8.05
CA ASN A 49 6.64 7.14 9.38
C ASN A 49 7.28 8.37 10.04
N SER A 50 6.48 9.35 10.41
CA SER A 50 6.91 10.54 11.18
C SER A 50 6.56 10.46 12.67
N ALA A 51 5.92 9.37 13.12
CA ALA A 51 5.61 9.18 14.54
C ALA A 51 6.89 8.95 15.34
N GLY A 52 6.85 9.29 16.64
CA GLY A 52 7.98 9.12 17.56
C GLY A 52 8.31 7.67 17.92
N SER A 53 7.62 6.69 17.34
CA SER A 53 7.85 5.26 17.57
C SER A 53 7.66 4.45 16.28
N THR A 54 8.16 3.21 16.29
CA THR A 54 7.93 2.26 15.21
C THR A 54 6.44 1.97 15.08
N LYS A 55 5.94 2.00 13.84
CA LYS A 55 4.54 1.74 13.51
C LYS A 55 4.42 0.73 12.39
N LYS A 56 3.34 -0.03 12.39
CA LYS A 56 3.08 -1.05 11.39
C LYS A 56 2.19 -0.53 10.26
N VAL A 57 2.50 -1.04 9.07
CA VAL A 57 1.65 -0.96 7.88
C VAL A 57 1.20 -2.38 7.57
N THR A 58 -0.10 -2.58 7.38
CA THR A 58 -0.69 -3.89 7.11
C THR A 58 -1.22 -3.93 5.68
N VAL A 59 -0.66 -4.82 4.87
CA VAL A 59 -1.19 -5.13 3.54
C VAL A 59 -2.17 -6.29 3.69
N ARG A 60 -3.45 -6.02 3.39
CA ARG A 60 -4.51 -7.01 3.58
C ARG A 60 -4.41 -8.12 2.54
N ALA A 61 -4.55 -9.36 2.99
CA ALA A 61 -4.75 -10.50 2.12
C ALA A 61 -5.99 -10.28 1.24
N GLY A 62 -6.05 -10.96 0.10
CA GLY A 62 -7.17 -10.84 -0.83
C GLY A 62 -8.49 -11.28 -0.19
N GLY A 63 -9.58 -10.67 -0.66
CA GLY A 63 -10.92 -10.94 -0.15
C GLY A 63 -11.38 -12.37 -0.45
N LYS A 64 -12.35 -12.87 0.34
CA LYS A 64 -12.93 -14.22 0.18
C LYS A 64 -13.49 -14.48 -1.23
N ASP A 65 -13.98 -13.43 -1.89
CA ASP A 65 -14.60 -13.46 -3.23
C ASP A 65 -13.66 -12.90 -4.31
N GLY A 66 -12.37 -12.74 -3.99
CA GLY A 66 -11.34 -12.22 -4.90
C GLY A 66 -10.49 -13.32 -5.56
N PRO A 67 -9.67 -12.96 -6.57
CA PRO A 67 -8.82 -13.90 -7.31
C PRO A 67 -7.63 -14.46 -6.51
N ALA A 68 -7.40 -13.98 -5.28
CA ALA A 68 -6.31 -14.40 -4.42
C ALA A 68 -6.56 -15.80 -3.81
N TRP A 69 -6.02 -16.84 -4.46
CA TRP A 69 -6.10 -18.23 -4.00
C TRP A 69 -5.17 -18.55 -2.83
N MET A 70 -4.10 -17.77 -2.64
CA MET A 70 -3.18 -17.86 -1.50
C MET A 70 -3.57 -16.95 -0.32
N ARG A 71 -4.78 -16.40 -0.29
CA ARG A 71 -5.26 -15.49 0.78
C ARG A 71 -5.19 -16.10 2.19
N THR A 72 -5.19 -17.43 2.30
CA THR A 72 -5.14 -18.16 3.58
C THR A 72 -3.85 -17.93 4.35
N GLN A 73 -2.79 -17.44 3.69
CA GLN A 73 -1.55 -17.02 4.36
C GLN A 73 -1.70 -15.75 5.21
N GLY A 74 -2.84 -15.07 5.14
CA GLY A 74 -3.15 -13.90 5.96
C GLY A 74 -2.45 -12.62 5.52
N ASP A 75 -2.73 -11.57 6.29
CA ASP A 75 -2.20 -10.23 6.09
C ASP A 75 -0.69 -10.18 6.31
N THR A 76 -0.03 -9.22 5.66
CA THR A 76 1.39 -8.96 5.89
C THR A 76 1.57 -7.65 6.62
N GLU A 77 2.19 -7.71 7.78
CA GLU A 77 2.55 -6.54 8.58
C GLU A 77 4.01 -6.17 8.36
N VAL A 78 4.27 -4.90 8.11
CA VAL A 78 5.61 -4.35 7.94
C VAL A 78 5.86 -3.25 8.96
N SER A 79 6.91 -3.42 9.75
CA SER A 79 7.34 -2.41 10.73
C SER A 79 8.15 -1.30 10.06
N VAL A 80 7.67 -0.06 10.21
CA VAL A 80 8.33 1.17 9.76
C VAL A 80 8.88 1.89 10.98
N ALA A 81 10.21 1.97 11.10
CA ALA A 81 10.87 2.65 12.21
C ALA A 81 10.46 4.13 12.28
N ALA A 82 10.57 4.74 13.47
CA ALA A 82 10.36 6.17 13.66
C ALA A 82 11.25 6.98 12.71
N SER A 83 10.68 8.02 12.08
CA SER A 83 11.35 8.85 11.06
C SER A 83 11.92 8.09 9.86
N GLY A 84 11.54 6.82 9.67
CA GLY A 84 12.06 5.93 8.65
C GLY A 84 11.15 5.84 7.43
N THR A 85 11.76 5.56 6.28
CA THR A 85 11.06 5.25 5.03
C THR A 85 11.22 3.77 4.69
N ARG A 86 10.13 3.11 4.30
CA ARG A 86 10.12 1.73 3.81
C ARG A 86 9.50 1.66 2.42
N TRP A 87 10.07 0.79 1.60
CA TRP A 87 9.54 0.40 0.31
C TRP A 87 8.93 -1.00 0.45
N ILE A 88 7.66 -1.14 0.12
CA ILE A 88 6.88 -2.35 0.35
C ILE A 88 6.30 -2.83 -0.98
N GLY A 89 6.61 -4.07 -1.34
CA GLY A 89 6.24 -4.67 -2.61
C GLY A 89 7.49 -5.14 -3.39
N PRO A 90 7.33 -5.64 -4.63
CA PRO A 90 6.05 -5.86 -5.31
C PRO A 90 5.20 -6.94 -4.63
N PHE A 91 3.89 -6.90 -4.86
CA PHE A 91 2.92 -7.78 -4.21
C PHE A 91 2.51 -8.93 -5.13
N SER A 92 2.19 -10.08 -4.56
CA SER A 92 1.63 -11.20 -5.33
C SER A 92 0.11 -11.04 -5.49
N GLU A 93 -0.38 -11.10 -6.73
CA GLU A 93 -1.83 -11.12 -7.02
C GLU A 93 -2.52 -12.29 -6.32
N ALA A 94 -1.84 -13.44 -6.26
CA ALA A 94 -2.34 -14.65 -5.60
C ALA A 94 -2.60 -14.45 -4.11
N ARG A 95 -1.91 -13.50 -3.46
CA ARG A 95 -2.03 -13.25 -2.01
C ARG A 95 -2.90 -12.05 -1.68
N TYR A 96 -2.79 -10.94 -2.41
CA TYR A 96 -3.30 -9.64 -1.94
C TYR A 96 -4.42 -9.04 -2.78
N LEU A 97 -4.70 -9.58 -3.97
CA LEU A 97 -5.70 -9.00 -4.86
C LEU A 97 -7.12 -9.30 -4.36
N GLN A 98 -7.88 -8.24 -4.09
CA GLN A 98 -9.27 -8.30 -3.64
C GLN A 98 -10.24 -8.36 -4.82
N HIS A 99 -11.51 -8.69 -4.54
CA HIS A 99 -12.57 -8.62 -5.54
C HIS A 99 -12.65 -7.21 -6.18
N GLY A 100 -12.85 -7.17 -7.50
CA GLY A 100 -12.84 -5.92 -8.26
C GLY A 100 -11.46 -5.30 -8.48
N GLY A 101 -10.37 -6.08 -8.33
CA GLY A 101 -9.01 -5.65 -8.68
C GLY A 101 -8.37 -4.70 -7.67
N LYS A 102 -8.80 -4.74 -6.41
CA LYS A 102 -8.39 -3.78 -5.39
C LYS A 102 -7.23 -4.30 -4.53
N LEU A 103 -6.40 -3.38 -4.04
CA LEU A 103 -5.39 -3.65 -3.00
C LEU A 103 -5.68 -2.76 -1.79
N ASN A 104 -5.84 -3.37 -0.62
CA ASN A 104 -6.20 -2.70 0.62
C ASN A 104 -5.00 -2.63 1.56
N ILE A 105 -4.70 -1.44 2.09
CA ILE A 105 -3.61 -1.21 3.04
C ILE A 105 -4.17 -0.47 4.25
N ASP A 106 -3.74 -0.89 5.44
CA ASP A 106 -4.11 -0.30 6.71
C ASP A 106 -2.87 0.15 7.48
N PHE A 107 -3.09 1.06 8.44
CA PHE A 107 -2.05 1.62 9.28
C PHE A 107 -2.38 1.33 10.74
N GLU A 108 -1.35 1.10 11.55
CA GLU A 108 -1.50 0.98 12.99
C GLU A 108 -2.04 2.28 13.61
N SER A 109 -2.77 2.16 14.72
CA SER A 109 -3.20 3.32 15.49
C SER A 109 -2.03 4.25 15.86
N GLY A 110 -2.24 5.56 15.66
CA GLY A 110 -1.23 6.58 15.89
C GLY A 110 -0.09 6.60 14.86
N PHE A 111 -0.27 5.97 13.70
CA PHE A 111 0.63 6.17 12.55
C PHE A 111 0.48 7.61 12.03
N THR A 112 1.60 8.32 11.87
CA THR A 112 1.66 9.60 11.18
C THR A 112 2.74 9.55 10.12
N GLY A 113 2.58 10.29 9.03
CA GLY A 113 3.57 10.36 7.96
C GLY A 113 2.93 10.37 6.59
N THR A 114 3.55 9.73 5.61
CA THR A 114 3.07 9.75 4.22
C THR A 114 3.10 8.37 3.59
N VAL A 115 2.11 8.09 2.76
CA VAL A 115 2.07 6.93 1.87
C VAL A 115 2.00 7.38 0.41
N THR A 116 2.80 6.74 -0.44
CA THR A 116 2.80 6.95 -1.89
C THR A 116 2.75 5.61 -2.58
N ALA A 117 1.88 5.47 -3.58
CA ALA A 117 1.83 4.28 -4.42
C ALA A 117 2.56 4.54 -5.75
N PHE A 118 3.37 3.59 -6.17
CA PHE A 118 4.09 3.60 -7.43
C PHE A 118 3.74 2.38 -8.26
N LYS A 119 3.68 2.55 -9.58
CA LYS A 119 3.51 1.48 -10.55
C LYS A 119 4.76 1.35 -11.40
N LEU A 120 5.44 0.21 -11.30
CA LEU A 120 6.65 -0.10 -12.05
C LEU A 120 6.36 -0.33 -13.55
N ALA A 121 7.31 0.02 -14.41
CA ALA A 121 7.26 -0.34 -15.83
C ALA A 121 7.23 -1.86 -16.05
N ARG A 122 6.78 -2.27 -17.24
CA ARG A 122 6.79 -3.67 -17.66
C ARG A 122 8.11 -3.78 -18.41
N SER A 123 9.03 -4.61 -17.94
CA SER A 123 10.15 -4.98 -18.79
C SER A 123 9.58 -5.71 -19.99
N LEU A 124 9.95 -5.25 -21.19
CA LEU A 124 9.69 -5.94 -22.45
C LEU A 124 10.56 -7.20 -22.56
#